data_AF-A0A534J5Q8-F1
#
_entry.id   AF-A0A534J5Q8-F1
#
_cell.length_a   1.000
_cell.length_b   1.000
_cell.length_c   1.000
_cell.angle_alpha   90.00
_cell.angle_beta   90.00
_cell.angle_gamma   90.00
#
_symmetry.space_group_name_H-M   'P 1'
#
loop_
_entity.id
_entity.type
_entity.pdbx_description
1 polymer ?
#
loop_
_entity_poly.entity_id
_entity_poly.type
_entity_poly.pdbx_seq_one_letter_code
_entity_poly.pdbx_strand_id
1 'polypeptide(L)'
;HAGMNFAGVFRTPTIFFCQNNQWAISVPVSAQTASKTLAIKAHAYGFEGVRVDGNDVLAVIEVTAQAADKARAGGGPTMIEAVTYRMGPHSSSDDPTRYRPAAQVEEWKRKDPITRFRAYLEKRDLWDEIDDGHLQKEFDDLITDAIRVAEKTPPPPLETVFTDVYAEMPPHLREQMEEFMKSGERRRPEISDKFPL
;
A
#
# COMPACT_ATOMS: atom_id res chain seq x y z
N HIS A 1 -2.48 18.50 0.08
CA HIS A 1 -2.29 19.94 -0.24
C HIS A 1 -0.91 20.41 0.17
N ALA A 2 -0.60 20.49 1.48
CA ALA A 2 0.68 21.04 1.98
C ALA A 2 1.94 20.44 1.32
N GLY A 3 2.08 19.12 1.30
CA GLY A 3 3.26 18.45 0.71
C GLY A 3 3.42 18.72 -0.79
N MET A 4 2.33 18.73 -1.55
CA MET A 4 2.36 19.05 -2.99
C MET A 4 2.76 20.51 -3.23
N ASN A 5 2.20 21.46 -2.46
CA ASN A 5 2.56 22.87 -2.59
C ASN A 5 4.05 23.10 -2.28
N PHE A 6 4.56 22.49 -1.21
CA PHE A 6 5.97 22.57 -0.86
C PHE A 6 6.86 22.01 -1.97
N ALA A 7 6.54 20.81 -2.48
CA ALA A 7 7.28 20.21 -3.58
C ALA A 7 7.27 21.07 -4.85
N GLY A 8 6.15 21.73 -5.16
CA GLY A 8 6.04 22.66 -6.28
C GLY A 8 6.95 23.88 -6.12
N VAL A 9 6.89 24.56 -4.96
CA VAL A 9 7.71 25.77 -4.67
C VAL A 9 9.20 25.46 -4.70
N PHE A 10 9.62 24.37 -4.04
CA PHE A 10 11.03 23.99 -3.91
C PHE A 10 11.53 23.09 -5.04
N ARG A 11 10.68 22.77 -6.02
CA ARG A 11 10.97 21.87 -7.14
C ARG A 11 11.64 20.57 -6.69
N THR A 12 11.13 19.96 -5.63
CA THR A 12 11.75 18.77 -5.05
C THR A 12 11.68 17.58 -6.02
N PRO A 13 12.66 16.66 -5.99
CA PRO A 13 12.63 15.44 -6.79
C PRO A 13 11.62 14.45 -6.20
N THR A 14 10.32 14.67 -6.42
CA THR A 14 9.24 13.94 -5.75
C THR A 14 8.19 13.44 -6.73
N ILE A 15 7.83 12.16 -6.59
CA ILE A 15 6.68 11.57 -7.29
C ILE A 15 5.56 11.41 -6.27
N PHE A 16 4.41 12.02 -6.53
CA PHE A 16 3.18 11.77 -5.77
C PHE A 16 2.37 10.69 -6.46
N PHE A 17 2.48 9.44 -5.98
CA PHE A 17 1.76 8.32 -6.56
C PHE A 17 0.43 8.08 -5.83
N CYS A 18 -0.69 8.30 -6.51
CA CYS A 18 -2.04 8.12 -6.00
C CYS A 18 -2.65 6.84 -6.58
N GLN A 19 -2.88 5.84 -5.72
CA GLN A 19 -3.64 4.65 -6.06
C GLN A 19 -5.14 4.93 -5.94
N ASN A 20 -5.78 5.30 -7.05
CA ASN A 20 -7.20 5.55 -7.11
C ASN A 20 -7.96 4.23 -7.28
N ASN A 21 -8.23 3.56 -6.17
CA ASN A 21 -8.95 2.27 -6.12
C ASN A 21 -10.49 2.41 -6.11
N GLN A 22 -11.00 3.61 -6.41
CA GLN A 22 -12.42 4.02 -6.45
C GLN A 22 -13.11 4.24 -5.10
N TRP A 23 -12.52 3.84 -3.96
CA TRP A 23 -13.21 3.84 -2.66
C TRP A 23 -12.29 4.22 -1.48
N ALA A 24 -12.72 5.20 -0.68
CA ALA A 24 -12.14 5.46 0.64
C ALA A 24 -13.03 4.82 1.72
N ILE A 25 -12.64 3.64 2.20
CA ILE A 25 -13.49 2.77 3.02
C ILE A 25 -14.80 2.46 2.28
N SER A 26 -15.88 3.20 2.61
CA SER A 26 -17.22 3.12 2.04
C SER A 26 -17.62 4.31 1.16
N VAL A 27 -16.78 5.36 1.11
CA VAL A 27 -17.06 6.58 0.34
C VAL A 27 -16.53 6.42 -1.09
N PRO A 28 -17.39 6.50 -2.12
CA PRO A 28 -16.95 6.43 -3.51
C PRO A 28 -16.18 7.69 -3.91
N VAL A 29 -15.27 7.57 -4.88
CA VAL A 29 -14.47 8.71 -5.38
C VAL A 29 -15.33 9.89 -5.86
N SER A 30 -16.52 9.62 -6.42
CA SER A 30 -17.48 10.64 -6.87
C SER A 30 -18.05 11.50 -5.73
N ALA A 31 -18.07 10.98 -4.50
CA ALA A 31 -18.48 11.72 -3.30
C ALA A 31 -17.27 12.32 -2.54
N GLN A 32 -16.04 11.95 -2.91
CA GLN A 32 -14.83 12.43 -2.24
C GLN A 32 -14.36 13.79 -2.77
N THR A 33 -14.64 14.10 -4.03
CA THR A 33 -14.16 15.32 -4.68
C THR A 33 -14.98 15.67 -5.92
N ALA A 34 -15.19 16.97 -6.16
CA ALA A 34 -15.83 17.47 -7.39
C ALA A 34 -14.87 17.52 -8.60
N SER A 35 -13.56 17.42 -8.39
CA SER A 35 -12.57 17.35 -9.48
C SER A 35 -12.81 16.11 -10.37
N LYS A 36 -12.75 16.29 -11.70
CA LYS A 36 -12.95 15.20 -12.69
C LYS A 36 -11.95 14.04 -12.54
N THR A 37 -10.72 14.34 -12.15
CA THR A 37 -9.65 13.37 -11.87
C THR A 37 -8.92 13.81 -10.60
N LEU A 38 -8.09 12.93 -10.03
CA LEU A 38 -7.20 13.29 -8.94
C LEU A 38 -5.93 13.96 -9.50
N ALA A 39 -5.43 13.49 -10.65
CA ALA A 39 -4.26 14.06 -11.32
C ALA A 39 -4.38 15.58 -11.57
N ILE A 40 -5.58 16.09 -11.90
CA ILE A 40 -5.80 17.52 -12.17
C ILE A 40 -5.44 18.42 -10.97
N LYS A 41 -5.42 17.87 -9.75
CA LYS A 41 -5.09 18.62 -8.54
C LYS A 41 -3.64 19.10 -8.55
N ALA A 42 -2.74 18.44 -9.28
CA ALA A 42 -1.35 18.88 -9.46
C ALA A 42 -1.24 20.30 -10.03
N HIS A 43 -2.18 20.71 -10.91
CA HIS A 43 -2.21 22.05 -11.48
C HIS A 43 -2.35 23.15 -10.41
N ALA A 44 -3.07 22.88 -9.32
CA ALA A 44 -3.19 23.83 -8.22
C ALA A 44 -1.85 24.11 -7.50
N TYR A 45 -0.83 23.29 -7.75
CA TYR A 45 0.51 23.37 -7.15
C TYR A 45 1.62 23.66 -8.17
N GLY A 46 1.26 23.99 -9.41
CA GLY A 46 2.23 24.42 -10.42
C GLY A 46 3.07 23.31 -11.06
N PHE A 47 2.64 22.05 -11.00
CA PHE A 47 3.31 20.93 -11.67
C PHE A 47 2.32 19.96 -12.33
N GLU A 48 2.85 19.03 -13.12
CA GLU A 48 2.04 18.14 -13.93
C GLU A 48 1.40 16.99 -13.14
N GLY A 49 0.20 16.60 -13.56
CA GLY A 49 -0.49 15.43 -13.09
C GLY A 49 -0.79 14.49 -14.26
N VAL A 50 -0.34 13.25 -14.17
CA VAL A 50 -0.56 12.21 -15.17
C VAL A 50 -1.57 11.21 -14.63
N ARG A 51 -2.52 10.79 -15.45
CA ARG A 51 -3.46 9.72 -15.13
C ARG A 51 -3.13 8.50 -15.97
N VAL A 52 -2.99 7.35 -15.34
CA VAL A 52 -2.59 6.09 -15.96
C VAL A 52 -3.57 4.98 -15.59
N ASP A 53 -3.71 4.00 -16.48
CA ASP A 53 -4.38 2.74 -16.14
C ASP A 53 -3.52 2.00 -15.11
N GLY A 54 -3.99 1.94 -13.87
CA GLY A 54 -3.26 1.31 -12.77
C GLY A 54 -3.21 -0.21 -12.86
N ASN A 55 -3.99 -0.82 -13.76
CA ASN A 55 -3.96 -2.25 -14.03
C ASN A 55 -3.16 -2.60 -15.28
N ASP A 56 -2.47 -1.63 -15.90
CA ASP A 56 -1.45 -1.85 -16.92
C ASP A 56 -0.06 -1.63 -16.32
N VAL A 57 0.63 -2.73 -15.99
CA VAL A 57 1.95 -2.68 -15.34
C VAL A 57 2.98 -1.95 -16.19
N LEU A 58 2.92 -2.07 -17.53
CA LEU A 58 3.87 -1.42 -18.42
C LEU A 58 3.63 0.09 -18.48
N ALA A 59 2.37 0.51 -18.53
CA ALA A 59 2.02 1.93 -18.48
C ALA A 59 2.43 2.57 -17.14
N VAL A 60 2.24 1.85 -16.02
CA VAL A 60 2.67 2.31 -14.69
C VAL A 60 4.19 2.41 -14.61
N ILE A 61 4.94 1.42 -15.10
CA ILE A 61 6.40 1.45 -15.16
C ILE A 61 6.89 2.66 -15.97
N GLU A 62 6.38 2.83 -17.18
CA GLU A 62 6.79 3.90 -18.10
C GLU A 62 6.55 5.29 -17.50
N VAL A 63 5.33 5.57 -17.04
CA VAL A 63 4.98 6.88 -16.47
C VAL A 63 5.79 7.16 -15.20
N THR A 64 6.02 6.14 -14.37
CA THR A 64 6.82 6.29 -13.15
C THR A 64 8.29 6.53 -13.47
N ALA A 65 8.84 5.83 -14.46
CA ALA A 65 10.22 6.01 -14.92
C ALA A 65 10.44 7.43 -15.47
N GLN A 66 9.55 7.91 -16.34
CA GLN A 66 9.60 9.28 -16.88
C GLN A 66 9.51 10.33 -15.77
N ALA A 67 8.59 10.16 -14.81
CA ALA A 67 8.47 11.06 -13.67
C ALA A 67 9.74 11.05 -12.79
N ALA A 68 10.36 9.89 -12.61
CA ALA A 68 11.59 9.73 -11.85
C ALA A 68 12.79 10.39 -12.54
N ASP A 69 12.92 10.22 -13.86
CA ASP A 69 13.98 10.84 -14.65
C ASP A 69 13.85 12.36 -14.66
N LYS A 70 12.64 12.88 -14.87
CA LYS A 70 12.33 14.31 -14.74
C LYS A 70 12.72 14.84 -13.36
N ALA A 71 12.29 14.16 -12.29
CA ALA A 71 12.56 14.57 -10.93
C ALA A 71 14.08 14.62 -10.65
N ARG A 72 14.82 13.57 -11.05
CA ARG A 72 16.29 13.50 -10.91
C ARG A 72 17.02 14.58 -11.71
N ALA A 73 16.51 14.94 -12.89
CA ALA A 73 17.07 16.01 -13.72
C ALA A 73 16.74 17.44 -13.20
N GLY A 74 16.07 17.57 -12.04
CA GLY A 74 15.66 18.87 -11.49
C GLY A 74 14.42 19.46 -12.16
N GLY A 75 13.68 18.67 -12.94
CA GLY A 75 12.42 19.06 -13.57
C GLY A 75 11.26 19.27 -12.58
N GLY A 76 11.48 19.01 -11.29
CA GLY A 76 10.50 19.16 -10.22
C GLY A 76 9.54 17.96 -10.12
N PRO A 77 8.48 18.08 -9.30
CA PRO A 77 7.62 16.97 -8.98
C PRO A 77 6.64 16.60 -10.10
N THR A 78 6.08 15.39 -9.99
CA THR A 78 4.97 14.89 -10.82
C THR A 78 3.97 14.14 -9.95
N MET A 79 2.67 14.35 -10.18
CA MET A 79 1.61 13.53 -9.59
C MET A 79 1.19 12.45 -10.59
N ILE A 80 1.09 11.20 -10.14
CA ILE A 80 0.58 10.09 -10.92
C ILE A 80 -0.72 9.60 -10.27
N GLU A 81 -1.83 9.59 -10.99
CA GLU A 81 -3.06 8.90 -10.61
C GLU A 81 -3.13 7.56 -11.33
N ALA A 82 -2.85 6.48 -10.62
CA ALA A 82 -3.03 5.11 -11.10
C ALA A 82 -4.47 4.65 -10.80
N VAL A 83 -5.28 4.55 -11.84
CA VAL A 83 -6.69 4.17 -11.74
C VAL A 83 -6.81 2.66 -11.66
N THR A 84 -7.23 2.15 -10.51
CA THR A 84 -7.31 0.72 -10.21
C THR A 84 -8.58 0.42 -9.39
N TYR A 85 -8.68 -0.78 -8.81
CA TYR A 85 -9.80 -1.20 -7.99
C TYR A 85 -9.38 -2.10 -6.84
N ARG A 86 -9.94 -1.86 -5.66
CA ARG A 86 -9.73 -2.71 -4.49
C ARG A 86 -10.67 -3.92 -4.58
N MET A 87 -10.18 -5.07 -5.04
CA MET A 87 -11.03 -6.27 -5.17
C MET A 87 -11.55 -6.75 -3.80
N GLY A 88 -10.67 -6.79 -2.79
CA GLY A 88 -11.03 -7.16 -1.42
C GLY A 88 -11.80 -6.07 -0.64
N PRO A 89 -12.19 -6.35 0.62
CA PRO A 89 -12.75 -5.35 1.53
C PRO A 89 -11.72 -4.25 1.85
N HIS A 90 -12.15 -3.17 2.55
CA HIS A 90 -11.21 -2.17 3.04
C HIS A 90 -10.20 -2.75 4.04
N SER A 91 -10.68 -3.64 4.91
CA SER A 91 -9.92 -4.35 5.93
C SER A 91 -10.66 -5.62 6.33
N SER A 92 -10.09 -6.44 7.21
CA SER A 92 -10.76 -7.62 7.79
C SER A 92 -12.01 -7.27 8.61
N SER A 93 -12.17 -6.01 9.05
CA SER A 93 -13.32 -5.53 9.81
C SER A 93 -14.38 -4.83 8.95
N ASP A 94 -14.24 -4.84 7.62
CA ASP A 94 -15.12 -4.14 6.69
C ASP A 94 -15.94 -5.12 5.83
N ASP A 95 -17.21 -4.77 5.62
CA ASP A 95 -18.12 -5.50 4.72
C ASP A 95 -18.46 -4.64 3.48
N PRO A 96 -17.82 -4.90 2.33
CA PRO A 96 -18.02 -4.13 1.12
C PRO A 96 -19.37 -4.33 0.46
N THR A 97 -20.09 -5.41 0.76
CA THR A 97 -21.39 -5.71 0.14
C THR A 97 -22.45 -4.66 0.50
N ARG A 98 -22.21 -3.91 1.58
CA ARG A 98 -23.08 -2.84 2.09
C ARG A 98 -23.06 -1.56 1.25
N TYR A 99 -22.01 -1.33 0.47
CA TYR A 99 -21.82 -0.06 -0.23
C TYR A 99 -21.27 -0.19 -1.66
N ARG A 100 -20.80 -1.37 -2.09
CA ARG A 100 -20.30 -1.59 -3.45
C ARG A 100 -21.24 -2.46 -4.28
N PRO A 101 -21.69 -1.99 -5.46
CA PRO A 101 -22.47 -2.81 -6.38
C PRO A 101 -21.65 -4.00 -6.89
N ALA A 102 -22.20 -5.21 -6.82
CA ALA A 102 -21.55 -6.42 -7.34
C ALA A 102 -21.18 -6.31 -8.83
N ALA A 103 -22.04 -5.67 -9.63
CA ALA A 103 -21.78 -5.43 -11.05
C ALA A 103 -20.49 -4.63 -11.31
N GLN A 104 -20.17 -3.67 -10.42
CA GLN A 104 -18.93 -2.92 -10.53
C GLN A 104 -17.72 -3.83 -10.26
N VAL A 105 -17.79 -4.69 -9.24
CA VAL A 105 -16.71 -5.64 -8.91
C VAL A 105 -16.45 -6.59 -10.08
N GLU A 106 -17.51 -7.13 -10.70
CA GLU A 106 -17.38 -8.02 -11.87
C GLU A 106 -16.80 -7.30 -13.10
N GLU A 107 -17.08 -6.01 -13.27
CA GLU A 107 -16.42 -5.22 -14.32
C GLU A 107 -14.90 -5.14 -14.10
N TRP A 108 -14.49 -4.89 -12.86
CA TRP A 108 -13.08 -4.75 -12.51
C TRP A 108 -12.32 -6.08 -12.44
N LYS A 109 -13.01 -7.18 -12.13
CA LYS A 109 -12.45 -8.53 -12.21
C LYS A 109 -11.95 -8.86 -13.62
N ARG A 110 -12.64 -8.37 -14.67
CA ARG A 110 -12.20 -8.52 -16.08
C ARG A 110 -10.99 -7.66 -16.44
N LYS A 111 -10.58 -6.74 -15.57
CA LYS A 111 -9.45 -5.83 -15.76
C LYS A 111 -8.26 -6.22 -14.85
N ASP A 112 -8.19 -7.47 -14.40
CA ASP A 112 -7.13 -7.94 -13.52
C ASP A 112 -5.73 -7.71 -14.16
N PRO A 113 -4.81 -7.00 -13.48
CA PRO A 113 -3.47 -6.74 -14.01
C PRO A 113 -2.65 -8.01 -14.22
N ILE A 114 -2.82 -9.04 -13.40
CA ILE A 114 -2.09 -10.31 -13.51
C ILE A 114 -2.54 -11.03 -14.77
N THR A 115 -3.85 -11.21 -14.94
CA THR A 115 -4.41 -11.86 -16.14
C THR A 115 -4.02 -11.10 -17.42
N ARG A 116 -4.09 -9.76 -17.39
CA ARG A 116 -3.70 -8.92 -18.53
C ARG A 116 -2.23 -9.09 -18.89
N PHE A 117 -1.34 -9.06 -17.91
CA PHE A 117 0.09 -9.13 -18.18
C PHE A 117 0.54 -10.53 -18.55
N ARG A 118 -0.04 -11.58 -17.94
CA ARG A 118 0.16 -12.98 -18.35
C ARG A 118 -0.14 -13.16 -19.84
N ALA A 119 -1.32 -12.75 -20.29
CA ALA A 119 -1.71 -12.86 -21.70
C ALA A 119 -0.76 -12.10 -22.65
N TYR A 120 -0.18 -10.98 -22.19
CA TYR A 120 0.82 -10.24 -22.95
C TYR A 120 2.15 -10.99 -23.10
N LEU A 121 2.58 -11.73 -22.05
CA LEU A 121 3.80 -12.52 -22.04
C LEU A 121 3.64 -13.83 -22.83
N GLU A 122 2.52 -14.53 -22.65
CA GLU A 122 2.17 -15.74 -23.44
C GLU A 122 2.16 -15.43 -24.93
N LYS A 123 1.57 -14.30 -25.34
CA LYS A 123 1.56 -13.86 -26.74
C LYS A 123 2.98 -13.57 -27.31
N ARG A 124 3.98 -13.39 -26.45
CA ARG A 124 5.38 -13.18 -26.83
C ARG A 124 6.25 -14.43 -26.66
N ASP A 125 5.66 -15.57 -26.31
CA ASP A 125 6.38 -16.79 -25.98
C ASP A 125 7.40 -16.57 -24.84
N LEU A 126 7.06 -15.71 -23.87
CA LEU A 126 7.87 -15.37 -22.70
C LEU A 126 7.33 -15.97 -21.38
N TRP A 127 6.18 -16.65 -21.44
CA TRP A 127 5.52 -17.24 -20.28
C TRP A 127 4.58 -18.37 -20.71
N ASP A 128 4.49 -19.42 -19.91
CA ASP A 128 3.53 -20.50 -20.09
C ASP A 128 2.94 -21.04 -18.77
N GLU A 129 2.16 -22.12 -18.84
CA GLU A 129 1.56 -22.78 -17.66
C GLU A 129 2.60 -23.46 -16.76
N ILE A 130 3.73 -23.91 -17.30
CA ILE A 130 4.81 -24.53 -16.54
C ILE A 130 5.49 -23.46 -15.68
N ASP A 131 5.76 -22.29 -16.27
CA ASP A 131 6.27 -21.13 -15.55
C ASP A 131 5.32 -20.69 -14.42
N ASP A 132 4.01 -20.67 -14.68
CA ASP A 132 3.00 -20.34 -13.68
C ASP A 132 3.00 -21.32 -12.50
N GLY A 133 3.05 -22.62 -12.80
CA GLY A 133 3.11 -23.67 -11.78
C GLY A 133 4.40 -23.61 -10.94
N HIS A 134 5.54 -23.34 -11.57
CA HIS A 134 6.81 -23.16 -10.87
C HIS A 134 6.78 -21.94 -9.95
N LEU A 135 6.32 -20.79 -10.45
CA LEU A 135 6.26 -19.55 -9.67
C LEU A 135 5.28 -19.67 -8.50
N GLN A 136 4.12 -20.29 -8.72
CA GLN A 136 3.13 -20.53 -7.66
C GLN A 136 3.75 -21.37 -6.54
N LYS A 137 4.43 -22.47 -6.89
CA LYS A 137 5.10 -23.31 -5.91
C LYS A 137 6.20 -22.56 -5.16
N GLU A 138 7.03 -21.79 -5.86
CA GLU A 138 8.08 -20.98 -5.25
C GLU A 138 7.50 -20.01 -4.22
N PHE A 139 6.40 -19.33 -4.55
CA PHE A 139 5.73 -18.43 -3.62
C PHE A 139 5.05 -19.15 -2.46
N ASP A 140 4.43 -20.30 -2.69
CA ASP A 140 3.82 -21.11 -1.61
C ASP A 140 4.89 -21.57 -0.60
N ASP A 141 6.04 -22.04 -1.09
CA ASP A 141 7.18 -22.45 -0.27
C ASP A 141 7.73 -21.24 0.51
N LEU A 142 7.93 -20.09 -0.16
CA LEU A 142 8.42 -18.84 0.45
C LEU A 142 7.49 -18.33 1.56
N ILE A 143 6.18 -18.30 1.30
CA ILE A 143 5.18 -17.85 2.27
C ILE A 143 5.14 -18.81 3.47
N THR A 144 5.16 -20.12 3.22
CA THR A 144 5.17 -21.14 4.28
C THR A 144 6.37 -20.99 5.19
N ASP A 145 7.56 -20.79 4.62
CA ASP A 145 8.77 -20.58 5.40
C ASP A 145 8.75 -19.25 6.16
N ALA A 146 8.24 -18.17 5.56
CA ALA A 146 8.09 -16.88 6.23
C ALA A 146 7.14 -16.97 7.44
N ILE A 147 6.01 -17.66 7.31
CA ILE A 147 5.08 -17.92 8.42
C ILE A 147 5.77 -18.73 9.51
N ARG A 148 6.48 -19.80 9.15
CA ARG A 148 7.21 -20.64 10.12
C ARG A 148 8.25 -19.85 10.90
N VAL A 149 8.96 -18.91 10.26
CA VAL A 149 9.91 -18.02 10.93
C VAL A 149 9.16 -17.06 11.88
N ALA A 150 8.07 -16.46 11.42
CA ALA A 150 7.27 -15.54 12.23
C ALA A 150 6.69 -16.22 13.48
N GLU A 151 6.10 -17.41 13.35
CA GLU A 151 5.51 -18.16 14.47
C GLU A 151 6.54 -18.62 15.51
N LYS A 152 7.77 -18.90 15.08
CA LYS A 152 8.88 -19.27 15.98
C LYS A 152 9.54 -18.06 16.64
N THR A 153 9.32 -16.86 16.10
CA THR A 153 9.92 -15.64 16.65
C THR A 153 9.24 -15.33 17.99
N PRO A 154 10.00 -15.24 19.09
CA PRO A 154 9.41 -14.93 20.39
C PRO A 154 8.79 -13.51 20.35
N PRO A 155 7.78 -13.23 21.20
CA PRO A 155 7.27 -11.89 21.34
C PRO A 155 8.39 -10.92 21.75
N PRO A 156 8.31 -9.63 21.36
CA PRO A 156 9.29 -8.65 21.75
C PRO A 156 9.35 -8.51 23.28
N PRO A 157 10.53 -8.18 23.86
CA PRO A 157 10.64 -7.85 25.28
C PRO A 157 9.68 -6.71 25.68
N LEU A 158 9.17 -6.73 26.91
CA LEU A 158 8.18 -5.74 27.35
C LEU A 158 8.77 -4.31 27.41
N GLU A 159 10.08 -4.21 27.60
CA GLU A 159 10.84 -2.98 27.62
C GLU A 159 10.70 -2.19 26.30
N THR A 160 10.41 -2.87 25.18
CA THR A 160 10.28 -2.21 23.87
C THR A 160 9.06 -1.30 23.78
N VAL A 161 8.14 -1.36 24.75
CA VAL A 161 7.05 -0.38 24.89
C VAL A 161 7.60 1.02 25.21
N PHE A 162 8.80 1.11 25.80
CA PHE A 162 9.42 2.36 26.26
C PHE A 162 10.59 2.81 25.38
N THR A 163 11.19 1.90 24.59
CA THR A 163 12.28 2.24 23.68
C THR A 163 11.77 2.91 22.41
N ASP A 164 12.67 3.53 21.64
CA ASP A 164 12.39 4.15 20.34
C ASP A 164 11.41 5.35 20.35
N VAL A 165 10.93 5.78 21.52
CA VAL A 165 10.16 7.03 21.70
C VAL A 165 11.05 8.27 21.49
N TYR A 166 12.29 8.21 22.00
CA TYR A 166 13.33 9.21 21.83
C TYR A 166 14.65 8.52 21.49
N ALA A 167 15.59 9.26 20.88
CA ALA A 167 16.94 8.75 20.59
C ALA A 167 17.66 8.29 21.87
N GLU A 168 17.49 9.04 22.96
CA GLU A 168 17.90 8.64 24.30
C GLU A 168 16.68 8.64 25.21
N MET A 169 16.48 7.56 25.95
CA MET A 169 15.35 7.43 26.87
C MET A 169 15.44 8.48 27.98
N PRO A 170 14.51 9.45 28.07
CA PRO A 170 14.53 10.47 29.11
C PRO A 170 14.27 9.87 30.50
N PRO A 171 14.69 10.54 31.58
CA PRO A 171 14.55 10.02 32.94
C PRO A 171 13.14 9.57 33.31
N HIS A 172 12.11 10.32 32.95
CA HIS A 172 10.72 9.96 33.26
C HIS A 172 10.25 8.67 32.57
N LEU A 173 10.70 8.40 31.33
CA LEU A 173 10.37 7.13 30.66
C LEU A 173 11.13 5.96 31.27
N ARG A 174 12.35 6.20 31.73
CA ARG A 174 13.13 5.19 32.46
C ARG A 174 12.46 4.83 33.79
N GLU A 175 12.02 5.83 34.55
CA GLU A 175 11.29 5.63 35.80
C GLU A 175 9.98 4.85 35.57
N GLN A 176 9.20 5.21 34.54
CA GLN A 176 7.99 4.48 34.15
C GLN A 176 8.29 3.03 33.74
N MET A 177 9.34 2.81 32.94
CA MET A 177 9.77 1.47 32.55
C MET A 177 10.17 0.65 33.79
N GLU A 178 10.98 1.21 34.68
CA GLU A 178 11.40 0.54 35.90
C GLU A 178 10.21 0.20 36.82
N GLU A 179 9.27 1.12 36.98
CA GLU A 179 8.04 0.90 37.77
C GLU A 179 7.18 -0.20 37.14
N PHE A 180 6.97 -0.15 35.81
CA PHE A 180 6.22 -1.17 35.07
C PHE A 180 6.87 -2.55 35.22
N MET A 181 8.19 -2.65 35.06
CA MET A 181 8.92 -3.92 35.20
C MET A 181 8.91 -4.43 36.65
N LYS A 182 8.92 -3.54 37.66
CA LYS A 182 8.80 -3.89 39.08
C LYS A 182 7.40 -4.35 39.47
N SER A 183 6.34 -3.80 38.85
CA SER A 183 4.95 -4.13 39.17
C SER A 183 4.62 -5.62 39.04
N GLY A 184 5.42 -6.36 38.25
CA GLY A 184 5.16 -7.77 38.00
C GLY A 184 3.86 -8.02 37.23
N GLU A 185 3.23 -6.97 36.68
CA GLU A 185 2.06 -7.05 35.78
C GLU A 185 2.45 -7.72 34.46
N ARG A 186 2.76 -9.02 34.52
CA ARG A 186 2.80 -9.91 33.38
C ARG A 186 1.34 -10.23 33.03
N ARG A 187 0.64 -9.30 32.36
CA ARG A 187 -0.68 -9.63 31.81
C ARG A 187 -0.51 -10.69 30.72
N ARG A 188 -0.66 -11.96 31.12
CA ARG A 188 -1.34 -12.97 30.30
C ARG A 188 -2.56 -13.48 31.07
N PRO A 189 -3.71 -12.78 31.02
CA PRO A 189 -4.98 -13.47 31.16
C PRO A 189 -5.34 -14.04 29.77
N GLU A 190 -5.38 -15.36 29.64
CA GLU A 190 -6.29 -16.15 28.79
C GLU A 190 -6.98 -15.44 27.60
N ILE A 191 -6.24 -14.84 26.66
CA ILE A 191 -6.76 -14.36 25.37
C ILE A 191 -6.02 -15.06 24.22
N SER A 192 -5.58 -16.32 24.41
CA SER A 192 -5.11 -17.14 23.27
C SER A 192 -6.22 -18.00 22.65
N ASP A 193 -7.37 -18.18 23.32
CA ASP A 193 -8.35 -19.20 22.89
C ASP A 193 -9.55 -18.62 22.12
N LYS A 194 -9.66 -17.29 21.99
CA LYS A 194 -10.81 -16.63 21.33
C LYS A 194 -10.56 -16.12 19.91
N PHE A 195 -9.32 -16.10 19.46
CA PHE A 195 -8.98 -15.71 18.10
C PHE A 195 -7.90 -16.64 17.55
N PRO A 196 -8.27 -17.87 17.16
CA PRO A 196 -7.39 -18.66 16.30
C PRO A 196 -7.24 -17.90 14.98
N LEU A 197 -6.00 -17.69 14.57
CA LEU A 197 -5.70 -17.43 13.17
C LEU A 197 -6.20 -18.60 12.31
#